data_AF-A0A3N4S269-F1
#
_entry.id   AF-A0A3N4S269-F1
#
_cell.length_a   1.000
_cell.length_b   1.000
_cell.length_c   1.000
_cell.angle_alpha   90.00
_cell.angle_beta   90.00
_cell.angle_gamma   90.00
#
_symmetry.space_group_name_H-M   'P 1'
#
loop_
_entity.id
_entity.type
_entity.pdbx_description
1 polymer ?
#
loop_
_entity_poly.entity_id
_entity_poly.type
_entity_poly.pdbx_seq_one_letter_code
_entity_poly.pdbx_strand_id
1 'polypeptide(L)'
;MVTYSTIGVLGAGEVGRAVTGQAVRHYDDAGLLRRHGYAAEVLGRPPAAHFCEKHVTELGLVCPTHRHVVPIDANGEVLPEPVLITIDLAAISVA
;
A
#
# COMPACT_ATOMS: atom_id res chain seq x y z
N MET A 1 -9.37 18.08 -4.59
CA MET A 1 -8.39 18.06 -3.48
C MET A 1 -8.80 16.90 -2.58
N VAL A 2 -8.19 15.73 -2.74
CA VAL A 2 -8.53 14.52 -1.96
C VAL A 2 -7.53 14.45 -0.81
N THR A 3 -8.04 14.38 0.42
CA THR A 3 -7.22 14.40 1.63
C THR A 3 -7.00 12.95 2.07
N TYR A 4 -5.76 12.49 2.18
CA TYR A 4 -5.48 11.13 2.66
C TYR A 4 -5.20 11.16 4.16
N SER A 5 -6.00 10.47 4.97
CA SER A 5 -5.72 10.26 6.39
C SER A 5 -4.73 9.10 6.56
N THR A 6 -3.58 9.38 7.19
CA THR A 6 -2.61 8.36 7.57
C THR A 6 -2.99 7.78 8.92
N ILE A 7 -3.37 6.50 8.98
CA ILE A 7 -3.40 5.76 10.24
C ILE A 7 -2.02 5.10 10.38
N GLY A 8 -1.12 5.84 11.03
CA GLY A 8 0.08 5.26 11.59
C GLY A 8 -0.28 4.66 12.95
N VAL A 9 -0.09 3.36 13.14
CA VAL A 9 0.08 2.85 14.51
C VAL A 9 1.45 3.33 14.95
N LEU A 10 1.48 4.54 15.51
CA LEU A 10 2.68 5.21 16.00
C LEU A 10 2.81 4.93 17.49
N GLY A 11 3.91 4.27 17.88
CA GLY A 11 4.63 4.77 19.04
C GLY A 11 5.00 6.22 18.77
N ALA A 12 4.73 7.10 19.73
CA ALA A 12 4.67 8.56 19.58
C ALA A 12 5.63 9.20 18.55
N GLY A 13 5.03 9.88 17.56
CA GLY A 13 5.61 11.05 16.89
C GLY A 13 6.61 10.83 15.74
N GLU A 14 6.12 10.64 14.52
CA GLU A 14 6.69 11.21 13.27
C GLU A 14 5.82 10.86 12.06
N VAL A 15 5.57 11.83 11.17
CA VAL A 15 4.97 11.64 9.85
C VAL A 15 6.10 11.49 8.83
N GLY A 16 6.19 10.30 8.23
CA GLY A 16 7.01 10.06 7.03
C GLY A 16 8.46 9.67 7.31
N ARG A 17 8.70 8.38 7.48
CA ARG A 17 9.88 7.66 6.97
C ARG A 17 9.51 6.18 6.98
N ALA A 18 9.71 5.45 5.88
CA ALA A 18 9.68 3.99 5.94
C ALA A 18 10.90 3.56 6.76
N VAL A 19 10.77 3.64 8.08
CA VAL A 19 11.74 3.18 9.05
C VAL A 19 11.57 1.68 9.13
N THR A 20 12.67 0.96 8.94
CA THR A 20 12.83 -0.46 9.28
C THR A 20 11.93 -0.86 10.45
N GLY A 21 10.84 -1.57 10.13
CA GLY A 21 9.88 -2.13 11.10
C GLY A 21 8.44 -1.61 11.02
N GLN A 22 8.16 -0.44 10.44
CA GLN A 22 6.81 0.15 10.44
C GLN A 22 6.23 0.30 9.03
N ALA A 23 5.07 -0.30 8.79
CA ALA A 23 4.35 -0.18 7.52
C ALA A 23 3.31 0.95 7.57
N VAL A 24 3.28 1.78 6.53
CA VAL A 24 2.38 2.95 6.41
C VAL A 24 1.18 2.59 5.55
N ARG A 25 -0.04 2.93 5.97
CA ARG A 25 -1.27 2.68 5.22
C ARG A 25 -2.00 3.99 4.94
N HIS A 26 -2.37 4.19 3.68
CA HIS A 26 -3.13 5.34 3.22
C HIS A 26 -4.52 4.89 2.80
N TYR A 27 -5.53 5.52 3.38
CA TYR A 27 -6.94 5.27 3.08
C TYR A 27 -7.54 6.49 2.36
N ASP A 28 -8.53 6.26 1.50
CA ASP A 28 -9.36 7.34 0.96
C ASP A 28 -10.50 7.74 1.93
N ASP A 29 -11.31 8.73 1.53
CA ASP A 29 -12.43 9.23 2.34
C ASP A 29 -13.52 8.17 2.60
N ALA A 30 -13.57 7.10 1.79
CA ALA A 30 -14.46 5.97 1.98
C ALA A 30 -13.86 4.88 2.90
N GLY A 31 -12.65 5.10 3.42
CA GLY A 31 -11.94 4.15 4.27
C GLY A 31 -11.32 2.97 3.51
N LEU A 32 -11.19 3.06 2.17
CA LEU A 32 -10.57 1.99 1.36
C LEU A 32 -9.05 2.17 1.32
N LEU A 33 -8.31 1.06 1.47
CA LEU A 33 -6.85 1.08 1.40
C LEU A 33 -6.42 1.42 -0.05
N ARG A 34 -5.70 2.52 -0.22
CA ARG A 34 -5.19 2.95 -1.54
C ARG A 34 -3.70 2.67 -1.73
N ARG A 35 -2.93 2.75 -0.64
CA ARG A 35 -1.49 2.52 -0.67
C ARG A 35 -1.00 1.93 0.65
N HIS A 36 -0.11 0.96 0.54
CA HIS A 36 0.62 0.37 1.64
C HIS A 36 2.13 0.52 1.40
N GLY A 37 2.83 1.27 2.25
CA GLY A 37 4.28 1.45 2.21
C GLY A 37 4.98 0.50 3.17
N TYR A 38 5.93 -0.31 2.70
CA TYR A 38 6.69 -1.24 3.53
C TYR A 38 8.10 -1.49 2.96
N ALA A 39 8.97 -2.07 3.78
CA ALA A 39 10.24 -2.61 3.32
C ALA A 39 9.98 -3.98 2.65
N ALA A 40 10.12 -4.05 1.32
CA ALA A 40 9.80 -5.24 0.55
C ALA A 40 10.85 -6.34 0.76
N GLU A 41 10.65 -7.22 1.74
CA GLU A 41 11.65 -8.25 2.10
C GLU A 41 12.05 -9.14 0.93
N VAL A 42 11.08 -9.53 0.10
CA VAL A 42 11.31 -10.37 -1.09
C VAL A 42 12.20 -9.69 -2.14
N LEU A 43 12.38 -8.37 -2.06
CA LEU A 43 13.24 -7.58 -2.94
C LEU A 43 14.53 -7.13 -2.25
N GLY A 44 14.88 -7.68 -1.09
CA GLY A 44 16.06 -7.26 -0.32
C GLY A 44 15.80 -6.08 0.63
N ARG A 45 14.55 -5.88 1.04
CA ARG A 45 14.07 -4.80 1.94
C ARG A 45 14.16 -3.34 1.41
N PRO A 46 14.12 -3.04 0.09
CA PRO A 46 13.96 -1.66 -0.33
C PRO A 46 12.58 -1.14 0.09
N PRO A 47 12.44 0.15 0.44
CA PRO A 47 11.15 0.80 0.60
C PRO A 47 10.33 0.70 -0.70
N ALA A 48 9.07 0.30 -0.59
CA ALA A 48 8.19 0.14 -1.73
C ALA A 48 6.79 0.70 -1.44
N ALA A 49 6.14 1.19 -2.49
CA ALA A 49 4.75 1.58 -2.47
C ALA A 49 3.92 0.49 -3.15
N HIS A 50 2.97 -0.08 -2.42
CA HIS A 50 2.03 -1.06 -2.92
C HIS A 50 0.66 -0.40 -3.07
N PHE A 51 0.24 -0.20 -4.31
CA PHE A 51 -1.04 0.40 -4.65
C PHE A 51 -2.15 -0.63 -4.70
N CYS A 52 -3.33 -0.25 -4.24
CA CYS A 52 -4.51 -1.08 -4.15
C CYS A 52 -5.65 -0.43 -4.94
N GLU A 53 -6.11 -1.13 -5.98
CA GLU A 53 -7.05 -0.63 -6.97
C GLU A 53 -8.13 -1.67 -7.30
N LYS A 54 -9.12 -1.23 -8.09
CA LYS A 54 -10.26 -2.05 -8.55
C LYS A 54 -10.90 -2.82 -7.39
N HIS A 55 -11.29 -2.09 -6.35
CA HIS A 55 -11.96 -2.68 -5.20
C HIS A 55 -13.32 -3.24 -5.62
N VAL A 56 -13.58 -4.49 -5.23
CA VAL A 56 -14.88 -5.16 -5.41
C VAL A 56 -15.44 -5.53 -4.05
N THR A 57 -16.76 -5.63 -3.95
CA THR A 57 -17.42 -6.17 -2.77
C THR A 57 -17.84 -7.60 -3.06
N GLU A 58 -17.20 -8.56 -2.40
CA GLU A 58 -17.49 -9.99 -2.54
C GLU A 58 -17.55 -10.60 -1.14
N LEU A 59 -18.51 -11.49 -0.90
CA LEU A 59 -18.67 -12.16 0.41
C LEU A 59 -18.82 -11.19 1.59
N GLY A 60 -19.32 -9.97 1.35
CA GLY A 60 -19.42 -8.90 2.36
C GLY A 60 -18.10 -8.20 2.70
N LEU A 61 -17.01 -8.49 1.97
CA LEU A 61 -15.70 -7.86 2.14
C LEU A 61 -15.36 -6.98 0.94
N VAL A 62 -14.76 -5.82 1.20
CA VAL A 62 -14.23 -4.94 0.14
C VAL A 62 -12.76 -5.25 -0.08
N CYS A 63 -12.42 -5.74 -1.27
CA CYS A 63 -11.09 -6.26 -1.59
C CYS A 63 -10.52 -5.62 -2.85
N PRO A 64 -9.27 -5.11 -2.85
CA PRO A 64 -8.60 -4.67 -4.08
C PRO A 64 -8.24 -5.88 -4.94
N THR A 65 -8.66 -5.86 -6.19
CA THR A 65 -8.41 -6.94 -7.18
C THR A 65 -7.24 -6.65 -8.11
N HIS A 66 -6.82 -5.39 -8.22
CA HIS A 66 -5.60 -5.02 -8.93
C HIS A 66 -4.65 -4.34 -7.96
N ARG A 67 -3.41 -4.81 -7.92
CA ARG A 67 -2.37 -4.26 -7.06
C ARG A 67 -1.07 -4.22 -7.82
N HIS A 68 -0.28 -3.20 -7.56
CA HIS A 68 1.06 -3.12 -8.10
C HIS A 68 2.02 -2.52 -7.09
N VAL A 69 3.28 -2.88 -7.19
CA VAL A 69 4.35 -2.46 -6.29
C VAL A 69 5.42 -1.75 -7.10
N VAL A 70 5.82 -0.58 -6.64
CA VAL A 70 6.83 0.26 -7.26
C VAL A 70 7.84 0.75 -6.21
N PRO A 71 9.07 1.12 -6.61
CA PRO A 71 10.07 1.56 -5.65
C PRO A 71 9.74 2.94 -5.08
N ILE A 72 10.27 3.19 -3.89
CA ILE A 72 10.34 4.52 -3.30
C ILE A 72 11.81 4.93 -3.29
N ASP A 73 12.11 6.15 -3.75
CA ASP A 73 13.47 6.67 -3.78
C ASP A 73 13.99 7.09 -2.39
N ALA A 74 15.24 7.55 -2.32
CA ALA A 74 15.85 7.98 -1.08
C ALA A 74 15.19 9.22 -0.44
N ASN A 75 14.44 10.01 -1.23
CA ASN A 75 13.70 11.18 -0.78
C ASN A 75 12.28 10.83 -0.30
N GLY A 76 11.86 9.56 -0.45
CA GLY A 76 10.52 9.11 -0.11
C GLY A 76 9.52 9.26 -1.25
N GLU A 77 9.97 9.61 -2.46
CA GLU A 77 9.13 9.77 -3.64
C GLU A 77 8.82 8.42 -4.29
N VAL A 78 7.59 8.26 -4.75
CA VAL A 78 7.17 7.08 -5.50
C VAL A 78 7.73 7.17 -6.91
N LEU A 79 8.47 6.15 -7.33
CA LEU A 79 8.94 6.02 -8.70
C LEU A 79 7.92 5.18 -9.47
N PRO A 80 7.15 5.73 -10.42
CA PRO A 80 6.09 4.98 -11.11
C PRO A 80 6.62 3.82 -11.97
N GLU A 81 7.91 3.85 -12.33
CA GLU A 81 8.61 2.77 -13.03
C GLU A 81 9.99 2.53 -12.41
N PRO A 82 10.51 1.29 -12.45
CA PRO A 82 9.83 0.10 -12.99
C PRO A 82 8.72 -0.41 -12.06
N VAL A 83 7.65 -0.96 -12.63
CA VAL A 83 6.71 -1.80 -11.86
C VAL A 83 7.42 -3.09 -11.42
N LEU A 84 7.57 -3.27 -10.11
CA LEU A 84 8.30 -4.40 -9.51
C LEU A 84 7.43 -5.66 -9.43
N ILE A 85 6.15 -5.48 -9.10
CA ILE A 85 5.17 -6.57 -8.93
C ILE A 85 3.82 -6.07 -9.42
N THR A 86 3.09 -6.92 -10.13
CA THR A 86 1.66 -6.75 -10.42
C THR A 86 0.91 -7.97 -9.93
N ILE A 87 -0.24 -7.76 -9.29
CA ILE A 87 -1.12 -8.81 -8.78
C ILE A 87 -2.53 -8.51 -9.26
N ASP A 88 -3.05 -9.40 -10.09
CA ASP A 88 -4.46 -9.43 -10.49
C ASP A 88 -5.15 -10.62 -9.81
N LEU A 89 -6.18 -10.34 -9.03
CA LEU A 89 -6.99 -11.36 -8.37
C LEU A 89 -8.25 -11.62 -9.19
N ALA A 90 -8.40 -12.87 -9.66
CA ALA A 90 -9.52 -13.26 -10.51
C ALA A 90 -10.78 -13.64 -9.72
N ALA A 91 -10.63 -14.13 -8.49
CA ALA A 91 -11.74 -14.56 -7.65
C ALA A 91 -11.40 -14.42 -6.16
N ILE A 92 -12.43 -14.22 -5.34
CA ILE A 92 -12.34 -14.14 -3.88
C ILE A 92 -13.23 -15.24 -3.32
N SER A 93 -12.65 -16.15 -2.54
CA SER A 93 -13.36 -17.24 -1.88
C SER A 93 -12.86 -17.45 -0.45
N VAL A 94 -13.72 -18.01 0.40
CA VAL A 94 -13.39 -18.51 1.74
C VAL A 94 -13.81 -19.99 1.81
N ALA A 95 -12.99 -20.80 2.49
CA ALA A 95 -13.21 -22.24 2.65
C ALA A 95 -13.94 -22.56 3.96
#